data_AF-A0A813BKD2-F1
#
_entry.id   AF-A0A813BKD2-F1
#
_cell.length_a   1.000
_cell.length_b   1.000
_cell.length_c   1.000
_cell.angle_alpha   90.00
_cell.angle_beta   90.00
_cell.angle_gamma   90.00
#
_symmetry.space_group_name_H-M   'P 1'
#
loop_
_entity.id
_entity.type
_entity.pdbx_description
1 polymer ?
#
loop_
_entity_poly.entity_id
_entity_poly.type
_entity_poly.pdbx_seq_one_letter_code
_entity_poly.pdbx_strand_id
1 'polypeptide(L)'
;AWLLKEAKVRNPHIRTYGLAWGVPGWIGNGTFFSKDNIVYHVSWLKCIKETLDIEIDYVGIWNERDWGAAWYVSDLAAAIKEANLTTKLVMLDAVASQVKQDFLSKFEEDERFQELISAVGLHYPCNDNEQLSEALRRHPSTRFWASEETSTVADWGGAGCWGRMINQNYVRMNATSSIAWSLIWSVYPNLECFGNGLLYAFEPWSGHYEVMAPVWMSAHTTQFTKIGWVYLPAGQGAGNLPEGGTYVTIASADLVDFTVVLETLQGSCMYNDGCLHSIKAQTTQSLQLQLSSKLAAAARGRSLEVWATNSSHWFQRLPDVQVTEQGFLRIDVPVDAIITISTLGTATKQGNRTAAATLLEAQVPPQQPFPFPFLEDFESQPLYRAAAFFADQGGAFEVVEAATFWVEGSAGLTAALFLFVSIDVLLLLLSLSLCLSLVPTLCLKTWISIPEACARSTGATLMLGCQGSFISGLEAKVSKGSHHISVQEHLSIQLELASSMRRCKVQALVLHPSVWTFCRWQHIVKAASAASGQNFDCVKQHERLVGVHTESVSSLERVATGASRCC
;
A
#
# COMPACT_ATOMS: atom_id res chain seq x y z
N ALA A 1 10.62 -9.43 -1.50
CA ALA A 1 11.21 -10.78 -1.38
C ALA A 1 10.14 -11.86 -1.20
N TRP A 2 9.67 -12.17 0.04
CA TRP A 2 8.77 -13.31 0.31
C TRP A 2 7.55 -13.42 -0.62
N LEU A 3 6.75 -12.36 -0.76
CA LEU A 3 5.55 -12.34 -1.60
C LEU A 3 5.84 -12.70 -3.07
N LEU A 4 6.98 -12.29 -3.63
CA LEU A 4 7.39 -12.64 -5.00
C LEU A 4 7.65 -14.15 -5.14
N LYS A 5 8.27 -14.77 -4.11
CA LYS A 5 8.50 -16.21 -4.06
C LYS A 5 7.18 -16.98 -3.97
N GLU A 6 6.29 -16.59 -3.06
CA GLU A 6 4.97 -17.22 -2.92
C GLU A 6 4.12 -17.11 -4.20
N ALA A 7 4.19 -15.97 -4.89
CA ALA A 7 3.54 -15.77 -6.18
C ALA A 7 4.14 -16.65 -7.28
N LYS A 8 5.47 -16.68 -7.44
CA LYS A 8 6.16 -17.53 -8.44
C LYS A 8 5.98 -19.02 -8.18
N VAL A 9 5.89 -19.47 -6.92
CA VAL A 9 5.59 -20.87 -6.56
C VAL A 9 4.19 -21.28 -7.02
N ARG A 10 3.20 -20.39 -6.92
CA ARG A 10 1.81 -20.66 -7.36
C ARG A 10 1.61 -20.45 -8.86
N ASN A 11 2.35 -19.52 -9.47
CA ASN A 11 2.33 -19.23 -10.90
C ASN A 11 3.73 -18.81 -11.38
N PRO A 12 4.56 -19.73 -11.89
CA PRO A 12 5.90 -19.41 -12.40
C PRO A 12 5.90 -18.37 -13.53
N HIS A 13 4.80 -18.30 -14.29
CA HIS A 13 4.60 -17.37 -15.41
C HIS A 13 4.05 -15.99 -15.01
N ILE A 14 3.79 -15.73 -13.70
CA ILE A 14 3.39 -14.40 -13.26
C ILE A 14 4.48 -13.39 -13.61
N ARG A 15 4.10 -12.20 -14.09
CA ARG A 15 5.04 -11.09 -14.33
C ARG A 15 5.26 -10.34 -13.04
N THR A 16 6.48 -9.84 -12.89
CA THR A 16 6.98 -9.14 -11.71
C THR A 16 7.37 -7.72 -12.07
N TYR A 17 6.96 -6.77 -11.24
CA TYR A 17 7.20 -5.35 -11.44
C TYR A 17 7.78 -4.75 -10.16
N GLY A 18 8.84 -3.95 -10.28
CA GLY A 18 9.42 -3.18 -9.19
C GLY A 18 9.33 -1.69 -9.47
N LEU A 19 8.88 -0.90 -8.50
CA LEU A 19 8.79 0.56 -8.57
C LEU A 19 9.29 1.14 -7.24
N ALA A 20 9.95 2.31 -7.30
CA ALA A 20 10.39 3.03 -6.12
C ALA A 20 9.42 4.16 -5.78
N TRP A 21 8.90 4.18 -4.55
CA TRP A 21 8.23 5.36 -3.98
C TRP A 21 9.26 6.33 -3.35
N GLY A 22 10.39 5.79 -2.88
CA GLY A 22 11.51 6.54 -2.34
C GLY A 22 12.72 5.63 -2.15
N VAL A 23 13.85 6.23 -1.75
CA VAL A 23 15.15 5.56 -1.55
C VAL A 23 15.83 6.09 -0.29
N PRO A 24 16.79 5.37 0.32
CA PRO A 24 17.50 5.83 1.51
C PRO A 24 18.15 7.21 1.29
N GLY A 25 18.00 8.14 2.24
CA GLY A 25 18.39 9.55 2.06
C GLY A 25 19.88 9.83 1.82
N TRP A 26 20.76 8.84 1.98
CA TRP A 26 22.17 8.94 1.62
C TRP A 26 22.41 8.73 0.11
N ILE A 27 21.50 8.06 -0.60
CA ILE A 27 21.58 7.81 -2.04
C ILE A 27 21.66 9.13 -2.80
N GLY A 28 22.68 9.26 -3.65
CA GLY A 28 22.92 10.46 -4.45
C GLY A 28 23.07 11.74 -3.63
N ASN A 29 23.46 11.64 -2.35
CA ASN A 29 23.45 12.75 -1.39
C ASN A 29 22.08 13.46 -1.34
N GLY A 30 20.99 12.68 -1.28
CA GLY A 30 19.61 13.16 -1.28
C GLY A 30 19.01 13.42 -2.67
N THR A 31 19.74 13.11 -3.75
CA THR A 31 19.29 13.32 -5.13
C THR A 31 18.90 12.00 -5.80
N PHE A 32 17.60 11.81 -6.06
CA PHE A 32 17.06 10.59 -6.67
C PHE A 32 17.67 10.30 -8.05
N PHE A 33 17.79 11.32 -8.92
CA PHE A 33 18.42 11.19 -10.23
C PHE A 33 19.94 11.28 -10.11
N SER A 34 20.55 10.16 -9.73
CA SER A 34 22.00 10.02 -9.55
C SER A 34 22.50 8.67 -10.07
N LYS A 35 23.78 8.61 -10.46
CA LYS A 35 24.46 7.36 -10.83
C LYS A 35 24.47 6.35 -9.68
N ASP A 36 24.50 6.85 -8.44
CA ASP A 36 24.41 6.06 -7.21
C ASP A 36 23.06 5.35 -7.08
N ASN A 37 21.94 6.03 -7.38
CA ASN A 37 20.62 5.40 -7.35
C ASN A 37 20.45 4.32 -8.44
N ILE A 38 21.08 4.50 -9.61
CA ILE A 38 21.13 3.46 -10.65
C ILE A 38 21.87 2.21 -10.14
N VAL A 39 23.00 2.38 -9.46
CA VAL A 39 23.72 1.27 -8.81
C VAL A 39 22.85 0.60 -7.75
N TYR A 40 22.11 1.38 -6.94
CA TYR A 40 21.20 0.86 -5.92
C TYR A 40 20.05 0.02 -6.50
N HIS A 41 19.33 0.52 -7.51
CA HIS A 41 18.26 -0.22 -8.16
C HIS A 41 18.76 -1.49 -8.88
N VAL A 42 19.89 -1.43 -9.59
CA VAL A 42 20.49 -2.61 -10.22
C VAL A 42 21.00 -3.62 -9.19
N SER A 43 21.50 -3.16 -8.03
CA SER A 43 21.88 -4.04 -6.91
C SER A 43 20.68 -4.75 -6.30
N TRP A 44 19.51 -4.09 -6.23
CA TRP A 44 18.26 -4.75 -5.82
C TRP A 44 17.82 -5.82 -6.82
N LEU A 45 17.83 -5.52 -8.13
CA LEU A 45 17.48 -6.48 -9.19
C LEU A 45 18.40 -7.71 -9.14
N LYS A 46 19.71 -7.50 -9.03
CA LYS A 46 20.70 -8.57 -8.84
C LYS A 46 20.43 -9.39 -7.59
N CYS A 47 20.21 -8.75 -6.44
CA CYS A 47 19.95 -9.42 -5.18
C CYS A 47 18.71 -10.34 -5.25
N ILE A 48 17.63 -9.92 -5.92
CA ILE A 48 16.45 -10.78 -6.12
C ILE A 48 16.77 -12.00 -6.99
N LYS A 49 17.55 -11.83 -8.06
CA LYS A 49 18.03 -12.95 -8.92
C LYS A 49 18.94 -13.91 -8.15
N GLU A 50 19.95 -13.37 -7.46
CA GLU A 50 20.96 -14.12 -6.72
C GLU A 50 20.40 -14.86 -5.49
N THR A 51 19.35 -14.34 -4.84
CA THR A 51 18.79 -14.93 -3.60
C THR A 51 17.52 -15.74 -3.77
N LEU A 52 16.74 -15.53 -4.84
CA LEU A 52 15.45 -16.22 -5.06
C LEU A 52 15.36 -17.01 -6.38
N ASP A 53 16.36 -16.94 -7.25
CA ASP A 53 16.31 -17.44 -8.65
C ASP A 53 15.12 -16.85 -9.44
N ILE A 54 14.83 -15.57 -9.18
CA ILE A 54 13.77 -14.79 -9.84
C ILE A 54 14.42 -13.58 -10.51
N GLU A 55 14.37 -13.52 -11.84
CA GLU A 55 14.63 -12.27 -12.54
C GLU A 55 13.35 -11.42 -12.60
N ILE A 56 13.48 -10.13 -12.30
CA ILE A 56 12.35 -9.18 -12.33
C ILE A 56 12.05 -8.80 -13.80
N ASP A 57 10.80 -8.92 -14.22
CA ASP A 57 10.40 -8.71 -15.62
C ASP A 57 10.45 -7.21 -16.02
N TYR A 58 10.03 -6.32 -15.11
CA TYR A 58 9.90 -4.88 -15.36
C TYR A 58 10.38 -4.04 -14.16
N VAL A 59 10.92 -2.85 -14.42
CA VAL A 59 11.25 -1.85 -13.39
C VAL A 59 10.81 -0.45 -13.83
N GLY A 60 10.15 0.29 -12.94
CA GLY A 60 9.73 1.68 -13.14
C GLY A 60 10.77 2.69 -12.65
N ILE A 61 10.43 3.99 -12.66
CA ILE A 61 11.35 5.06 -12.24
C ILE A 61 11.03 5.56 -10.82
N TRP A 62 10.05 6.45 -10.64
CA TRP A 62 9.73 7.05 -9.34
C TRP A 62 8.23 7.37 -9.24
N ASN A 63 7.52 6.66 -8.35
CA ASN A 63 6.07 6.69 -8.22
C ASN A 63 5.51 8.11 -8.02
N GLU A 64 4.71 8.58 -8.97
CA GLU A 64 4.03 9.88 -8.98
C GLU A 64 4.96 11.05 -8.71
N ARG A 65 6.17 10.99 -9.25
CA ARG A 65 7.17 12.06 -9.15
C ARG A 65 7.68 12.42 -10.55
N ASP A 66 8.77 13.17 -10.58
CA ASP A 66 9.40 13.52 -11.84
C ASP A 66 9.92 12.27 -12.57
N TRP A 67 10.01 12.32 -13.89
CA TRP A 67 10.70 11.30 -14.68
C TRP A 67 12.22 11.55 -14.76
N GLY A 68 12.65 12.76 -14.38
CA GLY A 68 14.04 13.17 -14.34
C GLY A 68 14.52 13.67 -15.69
N ALA A 69 15.30 12.85 -16.40
CA ALA A 69 15.85 13.17 -17.71
C ALA A 69 16.34 11.92 -18.46
N ALA A 70 16.42 12.01 -19.79
CA ALA A 70 16.76 10.89 -20.67
C ALA A 70 18.13 10.24 -20.41
N TRP A 71 19.09 10.95 -19.80
CA TRP A 71 20.36 10.35 -19.39
C TRP A 71 20.15 9.26 -18.33
N TYR A 72 19.28 9.50 -17.34
CA TYR A 72 19.05 8.57 -16.22
C TYR A 72 18.41 7.27 -16.71
N VAL A 73 17.40 7.38 -17.59
CA VAL A 73 16.74 6.25 -18.25
C VAL A 73 17.73 5.46 -19.11
N SER A 74 18.57 6.15 -19.91
CA SER A 74 19.59 5.52 -20.76
C SER A 74 20.66 4.78 -19.94
N ASP A 75 21.14 5.41 -18.87
CA ASP A 75 22.16 4.84 -17.97
C ASP A 75 21.61 3.67 -17.15
N LEU A 76 20.35 3.72 -16.72
CA LEU A 76 19.68 2.61 -16.03
C LEU A 76 19.50 1.41 -16.97
N ALA A 77 19.04 1.62 -18.21
CA ALA A 77 18.96 0.57 -19.22
C ALA A 77 20.34 -0.05 -19.53
N ALA A 78 21.39 0.77 -19.62
CA ALA A 78 22.76 0.31 -19.83
C ALA A 78 23.26 -0.54 -18.65
N ALA A 79 23.05 -0.10 -17.40
CA ALA A 79 23.49 -0.81 -16.21
C ALA A 79 22.73 -2.13 -15.97
N ILE A 80 21.43 -2.20 -16.29
CA ILE A 80 20.64 -3.45 -16.28
C ILE A 80 21.21 -4.44 -17.30
N LYS A 81 21.55 -3.98 -18.51
CA LYS A 81 22.16 -4.79 -19.55
C LYS A 81 23.57 -5.28 -19.18
N GLU A 82 24.39 -4.42 -18.59
CA GLU A 82 25.73 -4.77 -18.09
C GLU A 82 25.67 -5.81 -16.95
N ALA A 83 24.64 -5.73 -16.09
CA ALA A 83 24.35 -6.74 -15.08
C ALA A 83 23.83 -8.09 -15.63
N ASN A 84 23.70 -8.24 -16.96
CA ASN A 84 23.15 -9.42 -17.63
C ASN A 84 21.74 -9.79 -17.13
N LEU A 85 20.87 -8.78 -17.08
CA LEU A 85 19.44 -8.87 -16.77
C LEU A 85 18.60 -8.55 -18.02
N THR A 86 17.44 -9.18 -18.15
CA THR A 86 16.45 -8.91 -19.22
C THR A 86 15.30 -8.00 -18.76
N THR A 87 15.36 -7.49 -17.53
CA THR A 87 14.42 -6.53 -16.94
C THR A 87 14.20 -5.34 -17.85
N LYS A 88 12.93 -4.96 -18.07
CA LYS A 88 12.55 -3.90 -19.00
C LYS A 88 12.14 -2.63 -18.27
N LEU A 89 12.44 -1.47 -18.87
CA LEU A 89 11.98 -0.20 -18.30
C LEU A 89 10.50 0.04 -18.58
N VAL A 90 9.87 0.64 -17.58
CA VAL A 90 8.55 1.25 -17.65
C VAL A 90 8.72 2.71 -17.25
N MET A 91 8.11 3.61 -18.02
CA MET A 91 7.83 5.00 -17.61
C MET A 91 6.32 5.08 -17.34
N LEU A 92 5.68 6.14 -16.87
CA LEU A 92 6.18 7.16 -15.96
C LEU A 92 5.80 6.80 -14.51
N ASP A 93 4.80 5.93 -14.33
CA ASP A 93 4.13 5.63 -13.05
C ASP A 93 3.62 6.89 -12.37
N ALA A 94 2.90 7.70 -13.16
CA ALA A 94 2.55 9.08 -12.84
C ALA A 94 1.07 9.35 -13.09
N VAL A 95 0.50 10.36 -12.43
CA VAL A 95 -0.85 10.85 -12.75
C VAL A 95 -0.82 11.74 -14.00
N ALA A 96 -1.95 11.91 -14.69
CA ALA A 96 -2.02 12.62 -15.98
C ALA A 96 -1.40 14.04 -15.95
N SER A 97 -1.56 14.79 -14.86
CA SER A 97 -0.99 16.13 -14.67
C SER A 97 0.55 16.18 -14.55
N GLN A 98 1.20 15.03 -14.40
CA GLN A 98 2.66 14.87 -14.33
C GLN A 98 3.27 14.43 -15.68
N VAL A 99 2.45 14.13 -16.70
CA VAL A 99 2.93 13.84 -18.06
C VAL A 99 3.38 15.14 -18.71
N LYS A 100 4.69 15.40 -18.64
CA LYS A 100 5.31 16.63 -19.16
C LYS A 100 5.54 16.59 -20.67
N GLN A 101 5.56 17.78 -21.27
CA GLN A 101 5.91 17.98 -22.68
C GLN A 101 7.36 17.56 -23.00
N ASP A 102 8.30 17.69 -22.06
CA ASP A 102 9.70 17.29 -22.29
C ASP A 102 9.85 15.77 -22.45
N PHE A 103 9.09 14.97 -21.71
CA PHE A 103 8.96 13.54 -21.93
C PHE A 103 8.29 13.22 -23.28
N LEU A 104 7.16 13.87 -23.60
CA LEU A 104 6.42 13.60 -24.84
C LEU A 104 7.27 13.91 -26.08
N SER A 105 7.86 15.11 -26.18
CA SER A 105 8.80 15.44 -27.26
C SER A 105 9.96 14.45 -27.33
N LYS A 106 10.54 14.06 -26.17
CA LYS A 106 11.67 13.13 -26.15
C LYS A 106 11.30 11.70 -26.55
N PHE A 107 10.07 11.26 -26.26
CA PHE A 107 9.52 9.97 -26.65
C PHE A 107 9.16 9.91 -28.15
N GLU A 108 8.71 11.02 -28.73
CA GLU A 108 8.32 11.11 -30.13
C GLU A 108 9.49 11.41 -31.08
N GLU A 109 10.49 12.20 -30.65
CA GLU A 109 11.59 12.68 -31.50
C GLU A 109 12.86 11.81 -31.43
N ASP A 110 13.03 10.97 -30.40
CA ASP A 110 14.21 10.12 -30.23
C ASP A 110 13.85 8.63 -30.13
N GLU A 111 13.84 7.97 -31.29
CA GLU A 111 13.65 6.53 -31.47
C GLU A 111 14.53 5.70 -30.51
N ARG A 112 15.78 6.11 -30.25
CA ARG A 112 16.69 5.36 -29.35
C ARG A 112 16.31 5.47 -27.88
N PHE A 113 15.64 6.55 -27.49
CA PHE A 113 15.07 6.68 -26.15
C PHE A 113 13.76 5.90 -26.05
N GLN A 114 12.92 5.95 -27.08
CA GLN A 114 11.66 5.19 -27.15
C GLN A 114 11.88 3.67 -27.14
N GLU A 115 12.93 3.16 -27.82
CA GLU A 115 13.33 1.74 -27.82
C GLU A 115 13.65 1.18 -26.41
N LEU A 116 14.04 2.04 -25.45
CA LEU A 116 14.29 1.61 -24.07
C LEU A 116 13.00 1.30 -23.30
N ILE A 117 11.87 1.86 -23.74
CA ILE A 117 10.63 1.96 -22.96
C ILE A 117 9.65 0.89 -23.43
N SER A 118 9.59 -0.24 -22.70
CA SER A 118 8.73 -1.37 -23.08
C SER A 118 7.25 -1.14 -22.78
N ALA A 119 6.93 -0.21 -21.87
CA ALA A 119 5.58 0.26 -21.59
C ALA A 119 5.62 1.69 -21.03
N VAL A 120 4.54 2.44 -21.24
CA VAL A 120 4.19 3.60 -20.42
C VAL A 120 2.97 3.24 -19.56
N GLY A 121 3.11 3.36 -18.25
CA GLY A 121 2.09 3.28 -17.23
C GLY A 121 1.65 4.67 -16.77
N LEU A 122 0.33 4.84 -16.59
CA LEU A 122 -0.31 6.03 -16.05
C LEU A 122 -1.25 5.64 -14.90
N HIS A 123 -1.34 6.48 -13.88
CA HIS A 123 -2.11 6.24 -12.65
C HIS A 123 -3.51 6.85 -12.76
N TYR A 124 -4.51 6.09 -12.30
CA TYR A 124 -5.94 6.46 -12.30
C TYR A 124 -6.40 7.16 -13.61
N PRO A 125 -6.12 6.58 -14.80
CA PRO A 125 -6.05 7.28 -16.09
C PRO A 125 -7.41 7.65 -16.70
N CYS A 126 -8.43 7.91 -15.88
CA CYS A 126 -9.75 8.34 -16.29
C CYS A 126 -9.69 9.61 -17.17
N ASN A 127 -9.07 10.69 -16.70
CA ASN A 127 -9.06 11.98 -17.39
C ASN A 127 -7.67 12.34 -17.94
N ASP A 128 -7.62 13.37 -18.80
CA ASP A 128 -6.42 14.11 -19.23
C ASP A 128 -5.28 13.30 -19.89
N ASN A 129 -5.53 12.05 -20.29
CA ASN A 129 -4.53 11.16 -20.90
C ASN A 129 -4.31 11.35 -22.42
N GLU A 130 -5.10 12.19 -23.09
CA GLU A 130 -5.25 12.19 -24.56
C GLU A 130 -3.93 12.37 -25.34
N GLN A 131 -3.05 13.26 -24.88
CA GLN A 131 -1.76 13.51 -25.52
C GLN A 131 -0.84 12.28 -25.47
N LEU A 132 -0.79 11.60 -24.32
CA LEU A 132 -0.04 10.36 -24.17
C LEU A 132 -0.69 9.21 -24.98
N SER A 133 -2.02 9.15 -25.03
CA SER A 133 -2.77 8.25 -25.91
C SER A 133 -2.45 8.47 -27.40
N GLU A 134 -2.19 9.70 -27.84
CA GLU A 134 -1.78 10.01 -29.23
C GLU A 134 -0.30 9.71 -29.51
N ALA A 135 0.59 9.96 -28.54
CA ALA A 135 2.00 9.56 -28.64
C ALA A 135 2.12 8.03 -28.76
N LEU A 136 1.48 7.28 -27.87
CA LEU A 136 1.56 5.81 -27.87
C LEU A 136 0.87 5.17 -29.08
N ARG A 137 -0.18 5.78 -29.64
CA ARG A 137 -0.79 5.33 -30.91
C ARG A 137 0.16 5.43 -32.11
N ARG A 138 1.15 6.32 -32.07
CA ARG A 138 2.21 6.44 -33.10
C ARG A 138 3.41 5.51 -32.87
N HIS A 139 3.61 5.03 -31.64
CA HIS A 139 4.67 4.09 -31.27
C HIS A 139 4.10 2.75 -30.74
N PRO A 140 3.38 1.95 -31.58
CA PRO A 140 2.66 0.75 -31.15
C PRO A 140 3.53 -0.42 -30.65
N SER A 141 4.86 -0.27 -30.66
CA SER A 141 5.80 -1.20 -30.01
C SER A 141 5.85 -1.00 -28.48
N THR A 142 5.63 0.23 -28.00
CA THR A 142 5.51 0.55 -26.57
C THR A 142 4.06 0.37 -26.13
N ARG A 143 3.84 -0.34 -25.02
CA ARG A 143 2.49 -0.62 -24.50
C ARG A 143 1.98 0.53 -23.65
N PHE A 144 0.68 0.78 -23.65
CA PHE A 144 0.02 1.58 -22.59
C PHE A 144 -0.49 0.63 -21.48
N TRP A 145 -0.26 0.97 -20.22
CA TRP A 145 -0.85 0.34 -19.02
C TRP A 145 -1.53 1.40 -18.12
N ALA A 146 -2.57 0.99 -17.40
CA ALA A 146 -2.94 1.63 -16.13
C ALA A 146 -2.08 0.98 -15.03
N SER A 147 -0.94 1.59 -14.68
CA SER A 147 0.03 0.97 -13.76
C SER A 147 -0.33 1.11 -12.29
N GLU A 148 -1.28 2.01 -11.97
CA GLU A 148 -1.98 2.04 -10.69
C GLU A 148 -3.45 2.44 -10.91
N GLU A 149 -4.38 1.72 -10.28
CA GLU A 149 -5.83 1.81 -10.54
C GLU A 149 -6.64 1.38 -9.30
N THR A 150 -7.95 1.65 -9.33
CA THR A 150 -8.92 1.36 -8.27
C THR A 150 -8.72 2.20 -7.01
N SER A 151 -7.78 1.85 -6.11
CA SER A 151 -7.62 2.47 -4.79
C SER A 151 -8.97 2.84 -4.15
N THR A 152 -9.84 1.84 -3.99
CA THR A 152 -11.22 1.99 -3.52
C THR A 152 -11.56 0.81 -2.61
N VAL A 153 -12.36 1.07 -1.57
CA VAL A 153 -12.86 0.06 -0.62
C VAL A 153 -13.47 -1.15 -1.35
N ALA A 154 -13.15 -2.36 -0.92
CA ALA A 154 -13.45 -3.60 -1.64
C ALA A 154 -14.93 -4.06 -1.60
N ASP A 155 -15.86 -3.12 -1.38
CA ASP A 155 -17.29 -3.39 -1.38
C ASP A 155 -17.84 -3.59 -2.81
N TRP A 156 -19.17 -3.62 -2.96
CA TRP A 156 -19.77 -3.75 -4.28
C TRP A 156 -19.51 -2.54 -5.19
N GLY A 157 -19.40 -1.32 -4.64
CA GLY A 157 -19.03 -0.12 -5.39
C GLY A 157 -17.59 -0.19 -5.91
N GLY A 158 -16.64 -0.55 -5.06
CA GLY A 158 -15.24 -0.74 -5.46
C GLY A 158 -15.03 -1.92 -6.42
N ALA A 159 -15.82 -2.99 -6.30
CA ALA A 159 -15.83 -4.07 -7.28
C ALA A 159 -16.42 -3.61 -8.62
N GLY A 160 -17.51 -2.86 -8.61
CA GLY A 160 -18.10 -2.25 -9.81
C GLY A 160 -17.13 -1.27 -10.50
N CYS A 161 -16.37 -0.51 -9.73
CA CYS A 161 -15.22 0.27 -10.19
C CYS A 161 -14.19 -0.63 -10.90
N TRP A 162 -13.61 -1.61 -10.20
CA TRP A 162 -12.49 -2.42 -10.71
C TRP A 162 -12.86 -3.22 -11.96
N GLY A 163 -13.99 -3.96 -11.93
CA GLY A 163 -14.44 -4.76 -13.07
C GLY A 163 -14.69 -3.92 -14.33
N ARG A 164 -15.18 -2.70 -14.15
CA ARG A 164 -15.41 -1.73 -15.23
C ARG A 164 -14.12 -1.15 -15.78
N MET A 165 -13.15 -0.80 -14.93
CA MET A 165 -11.87 -0.22 -15.36
C MET A 165 -10.99 -1.20 -16.13
N ILE A 166 -11.07 -2.51 -15.85
CA ILE A 166 -10.39 -3.53 -16.65
C ILE A 166 -10.80 -3.43 -18.14
N ASN A 167 -12.11 -3.36 -18.43
CA ASN A 167 -12.59 -3.21 -19.81
C ASN A 167 -12.39 -1.79 -20.35
N GLN A 168 -12.79 -0.77 -19.60
CA GLN A 168 -12.77 0.62 -20.06
C GLN A 168 -11.36 1.11 -20.42
N ASN A 169 -10.32 0.73 -19.66
CA ASN A 169 -8.97 1.19 -19.95
C ASN A 169 -8.46 0.63 -21.29
N TYR A 170 -8.89 -0.56 -21.73
CA TYR A 170 -8.65 -0.97 -23.11
C TYR A 170 -9.51 -0.16 -24.10
N VAL A 171 -10.84 -0.11 -23.90
CA VAL A 171 -11.79 0.52 -24.84
C VAL A 171 -11.51 2.00 -25.10
N ARG A 172 -11.03 2.74 -24.09
CA ARG A 172 -10.85 4.22 -24.15
C ARG A 172 -9.46 4.67 -24.57
N MET A 173 -8.41 3.91 -24.23
CA MET A 173 -7.01 4.33 -24.34
C MET A 173 -6.05 3.20 -24.79
N ASN A 174 -6.59 2.08 -25.27
CA ASN A 174 -5.84 0.88 -25.68
C ASN A 174 -4.90 0.32 -24.59
N ALA A 175 -5.21 0.53 -23.30
CA ALA A 175 -4.38 0.00 -22.22
C ALA A 175 -4.42 -1.54 -22.19
N THR A 176 -3.24 -2.16 -22.22
CA THR A 176 -3.04 -3.62 -22.31
C THR A 176 -2.80 -4.29 -20.96
N SER A 177 -2.82 -3.53 -19.88
CA SER A 177 -2.78 -4.00 -18.49
C SER A 177 -3.44 -2.95 -17.60
N SER A 178 -4.12 -3.40 -16.55
CA SER A 178 -4.56 -2.59 -15.42
C SER A 178 -4.03 -3.26 -14.14
N ILE A 179 -3.50 -2.47 -13.20
CA ILE A 179 -2.89 -2.96 -11.96
C ILE A 179 -3.57 -2.27 -10.78
N ALA A 180 -4.30 -3.03 -9.96
CA ALA A 180 -5.03 -2.48 -8.83
C ALA A 180 -4.12 -2.16 -7.63
N TRP A 181 -4.25 -0.96 -7.09
CA TRP A 181 -3.77 -0.62 -5.75
C TRP A 181 -4.87 -0.90 -4.72
N SER A 182 -4.68 -1.74 -3.71
CA SER A 182 -3.57 -2.66 -3.45
C SER A 182 -3.96 -4.13 -3.73
N LEU A 183 -2.98 -5.04 -3.67
CA LEU A 183 -3.25 -6.48 -3.80
C LEU A 183 -4.17 -7.02 -2.69
N ILE A 184 -3.99 -6.54 -1.45
CA ILE A 184 -4.60 -7.09 -0.25
C ILE A 184 -4.53 -6.06 0.88
N TRP A 185 -5.64 -5.81 1.58
CA TRP A 185 -5.65 -4.96 2.76
C TRP A 185 -5.22 -5.77 4.00
N SER A 186 -3.91 -5.82 4.23
CA SER A 186 -3.27 -6.39 5.42
C SER A 186 -2.64 -5.31 6.30
N VAL A 187 -3.39 -4.23 6.52
CA VAL A 187 -2.97 -3.01 7.20
C VAL A 187 -4.05 -2.63 8.24
N TYR A 188 -3.65 -2.01 9.36
CA TYR A 188 -4.59 -1.69 10.45
C TYR A 188 -5.80 -0.86 9.96
N PRO A 189 -7.05 -1.19 10.34
CA PRO A 189 -8.25 -0.52 9.83
C PRO A 189 -8.36 1.00 10.06
N ASN A 190 -7.58 1.54 10.99
CA ASN A 190 -7.60 2.97 11.35
C ASN A 190 -6.55 3.81 10.58
N LEU A 191 -5.86 3.24 9.60
CA LEU A 191 -4.93 3.96 8.73
C LEU A 191 -5.65 4.51 7.48
N GLU A 192 -5.03 5.49 6.84
CA GLU A 192 -5.56 6.17 5.66
C GLU A 192 -5.76 5.20 4.48
N CYS A 193 -6.73 5.49 3.61
CA CYS A 193 -7.14 4.61 2.50
C CYS A 193 -7.65 3.21 2.91
N PHE A 194 -8.27 3.09 4.09
CA PHE A 194 -8.82 1.82 4.59
C PHE A 194 -9.66 1.04 3.55
N GLY A 195 -9.34 -0.24 3.40
CA GLY A 195 -10.07 -1.18 2.54
C GLY A 195 -9.68 -1.11 1.06
N ASN A 196 -8.73 -0.26 0.67
CA ASN A 196 -8.24 -0.16 -0.70
C ASN A 196 -7.33 -1.34 -1.06
N GLY A 197 -7.89 -2.54 -1.15
CA GLY A 197 -7.19 -3.75 -1.59
C GLY A 197 -8.15 -4.85 -2.03
N LEU A 198 -7.77 -5.71 -2.98
CA LEU A 198 -8.71 -6.64 -3.63
C LEU A 198 -9.41 -7.63 -2.68
N LEU A 199 -8.81 -7.91 -1.52
CA LEU A 199 -9.37 -8.71 -0.42
C LEU A 199 -8.79 -8.25 0.93
N TYR A 200 -9.40 -8.64 2.06
CA TYR A 200 -8.97 -8.20 3.40
C TYR A 200 -8.29 -9.32 4.19
N ALA A 201 -7.18 -9.04 4.86
CA ALA A 201 -6.51 -9.96 5.78
C ALA A 201 -5.66 -9.19 6.80
N PHE A 202 -6.32 -8.38 7.63
CA PHE A 202 -5.69 -7.47 8.59
C PHE A 202 -5.73 -7.96 10.05
N GLU A 203 -6.20 -9.18 10.32
CA GLU A 203 -6.19 -9.82 11.65
C GLU A 203 -5.27 -11.05 11.74
N PRO A 204 -3.94 -10.93 11.57
CA PRO A 204 -3.01 -12.07 11.67
C PRO A 204 -2.99 -12.76 13.05
N TRP A 205 -3.57 -12.16 14.10
CA TRP A 205 -3.74 -12.76 15.43
C TRP A 205 -4.97 -13.70 15.54
N SER A 206 -6.02 -13.47 14.75
CA SER A 206 -7.19 -14.37 14.68
C SER A 206 -7.06 -15.38 13.53
N GLY A 207 -6.32 -15.01 12.48
CA GLY A 207 -6.26 -15.74 11.21
C GLY A 207 -7.44 -15.41 10.27
N HIS A 208 -8.28 -14.44 10.63
CA HIS A 208 -9.44 -14.04 9.82
C HIS A 208 -9.02 -13.30 8.54
N TYR A 209 -9.74 -13.57 7.44
CA TYR A 209 -9.62 -12.87 6.16
C TYR A 209 -10.94 -12.94 5.38
N GLU A 210 -11.20 -11.93 4.54
CA GLU A 210 -12.43 -11.80 3.75
C GLU A 210 -12.11 -11.76 2.25
N VAL A 211 -12.67 -12.69 1.48
CA VAL A 211 -12.48 -12.77 0.02
C VAL A 211 -13.53 -11.91 -0.68
N MET A 212 -13.16 -10.65 -0.89
CA MET A 212 -14.05 -9.59 -1.37
C MET A 212 -14.41 -9.69 -2.86
N ALA A 213 -15.42 -8.93 -3.28
CA ALA A 213 -15.93 -8.91 -4.66
C ALA A 213 -14.87 -8.58 -5.75
N PRO A 214 -13.88 -7.69 -5.54
CA PRO A 214 -12.85 -7.40 -6.55
C PRO A 214 -11.99 -8.60 -6.98
N VAL A 215 -11.83 -9.63 -6.13
CA VAL A 215 -11.15 -10.88 -6.51
C VAL A 215 -11.87 -11.56 -7.69
N TRP A 216 -13.20 -11.57 -7.63
CA TRP A 216 -14.05 -12.22 -8.64
C TRP A 216 -14.13 -11.40 -9.92
N MET A 217 -14.16 -10.06 -9.80
CA MET A 217 -13.98 -9.15 -10.95
C MET A 217 -12.65 -9.40 -11.67
N SER A 218 -11.56 -9.62 -10.91
CA SER A 218 -10.26 -9.99 -11.47
C SER A 218 -10.31 -11.33 -12.19
N ALA A 219 -11.01 -12.32 -11.61
CA ALA A 219 -11.15 -13.67 -12.17
C ALA A 219 -11.87 -13.70 -13.53
N HIS A 220 -12.85 -12.79 -13.76
CA HIS A 220 -13.57 -12.66 -15.03
C HIS A 220 -12.67 -12.42 -16.25
N THR A 221 -11.48 -11.84 -16.04
CA THR A 221 -10.44 -11.73 -17.09
C THR A 221 -9.29 -12.73 -16.89
N THR A 222 -8.78 -12.87 -15.66
CA THR A 222 -7.51 -13.59 -15.42
C THR A 222 -7.60 -15.12 -15.51
N GLN A 223 -8.76 -15.74 -15.27
CA GLN A 223 -8.92 -17.20 -15.47
C GLN A 223 -9.07 -17.59 -16.96
N PHE A 224 -9.41 -16.63 -17.82
CA PHE A 224 -9.83 -16.86 -19.21
C PHE A 224 -8.90 -16.23 -20.24
N THR A 225 -7.73 -15.73 -19.84
CA THR A 225 -6.74 -15.10 -20.71
C THR A 225 -5.33 -15.52 -20.33
N LYS A 226 -4.35 -15.25 -21.20
CA LYS A 226 -2.93 -15.54 -20.94
C LYS A 226 -2.07 -14.36 -21.40
N ILE A 227 -0.94 -14.14 -20.73
CA ILE A 227 0.06 -13.15 -21.15
C ILE A 227 0.51 -13.48 -22.58
N GLY A 228 0.41 -12.50 -23.50
CA GLY A 228 0.69 -12.70 -24.92
C GLY A 228 -0.55 -13.00 -25.79
N TRP A 229 -1.74 -13.10 -25.19
CA TRP A 229 -3.00 -12.91 -25.93
C TRP A 229 -3.18 -11.45 -26.33
N VAL A 230 -4.00 -11.22 -27.35
CA VAL A 230 -4.19 -9.93 -28.02
C VAL A 230 -5.65 -9.52 -27.88
N TYR A 231 -5.90 -8.28 -27.45
CA TYR A 231 -7.23 -7.67 -27.52
C TYR A 231 -7.60 -7.41 -28.98
N LEU A 232 -8.84 -7.69 -29.37
CA LEU A 232 -9.38 -7.26 -30.66
C LEU A 232 -9.61 -5.72 -30.62
N PRO A 233 -9.36 -4.99 -31.73
CA PRO A 233 -9.40 -3.53 -31.70
C PRO A 233 -10.73 -2.94 -31.25
N ALA A 234 -10.68 -1.75 -30.65
CA ALA A 234 -11.87 -0.94 -30.41
C ALA A 234 -12.64 -0.70 -31.72
N GLY A 235 -13.96 -0.91 -31.69
CA GLY A 235 -14.84 -0.93 -32.86
C GLY A 235 -14.81 -2.22 -33.70
N GLN A 236 -13.90 -3.17 -33.43
CA GLN A 236 -13.75 -4.44 -34.17
C GLN A 236 -13.58 -5.66 -33.23
N GLY A 237 -14.27 -5.65 -32.08
CA GLY A 237 -14.24 -6.72 -31.09
C GLY A 237 -14.14 -6.23 -29.64
N ALA A 238 -13.90 -4.94 -29.44
CA ALA A 238 -14.11 -4.24 -28.17
C ALA A 238 -14.92 -2.95 -28.40
N GLY A 239 -15.62 -2.44 -27.38
CA GLY A 239 -16.37 -1.18 -27.47
C GLY A 239 -17.44 -1.02 -26.40
N ASN A 240 -18.34 -0.05 -26.62
CA ASN A 240 -19.50 0.19 -25.76
C ASN A 240 -20.66 -0.76 -26.11
N LEU A 241 -21.51 -1.05 -25.13
CA LEU A 241 -22.78 -1.77 -25.31
C LEU A 241 -23.93 -0.80 -25.68
N PRO A 242 -24.98 -1.26 -26.41
CA PRO A 242 -26.00 -0.38 -26.96
C PRO A 242 -26.79 0.45 -25.93
N GLU A 243 -27.13 -0.14 -24.78
CA GLU A 243 -27.87 0.54 -23.69
C GLU A 243 -26.96 0.91 -22.51
N GLY A 244 -25.64 0.96 -22.73
CA GLY A 244 -24.63 1.26 -21.70
C GLY A 244 -23.90 0.04 -21.16
N GLY A 245 -22.68 0.25 -20.67
CA GLY A 245 -21.70 -0.81 -20.41
C GLY A 245 -20.64 -0.93 -21.52
N THR A 246 -19.66 -1.81 -21.35
CA THR A 246 -18.63 -2.12 -22.36
C THR A 246 -18.40 -3.61 -22.55
N TYR A 247 -17.76 -3.96 -23.67
CA TYR A 247 -17.26 -5.30 -23.93
C TYR A 247 -15.83 -5.26 -24.49
N VAL A 248 -15.06 -6.30 -24.21
CA VAL A 248 -13.76 -6.57 -24.83
C VAL A 248 -13.69 -8.03 -25.27
N THR A 249 -13.01 -8.28 -26.39
CA THR A 249 -12.66 -9.64 -26.82
C THR A 249 -11.14 -9.78 -26.79
N ILE A 250 -10.64 -10.80 -26.09
CA ILE A 250 -9.22 -11.08 -25.91
C ILE A 250 -8.98 -12.49 -26.46
N ALA A 251 -8.03 -12.63 -27.38
CA ALA A 251 -7.84 -13.86 -28.12
C ALA A 251 -6.37 -14.33 -28.18
N SER A 252 -6.20 -15.64 -28.29
CA SER A 252 -4.94 -16.28 -28.64
C SER A 252 -4.36 -15.73 -29.96
N ALA A 253 -3.03 -15.67 -30.09
CA ALA A 253 -2.38 -15.07 -31.26
C ALA A 253 -2.65 -15.82 -32.59
N ASP A 254 -2.91 -17.13 -32.50
CA ASP A 254 -3.36 -17.99 -33.59
C ASP A 254 -4.89 -17.99 -33.78
N LEU A 255 -5.64 -17.34 -32.88
CA LEU A 255 -7.11 -17.17 -32.87
C LEU A 255 -7.88 -18.51 -32.83
N VAL A 256 -7.36 -19.51 -32.11
CA VAL A 256 -8.03 -20.82 -31.85
C VAL A 256 -8.82 -20.83 -30.55
N ASP A 257 -8.47 -19.94 -29.62
CA ASP A 257 -9.18 -19.66 -28.37
C ASP A 257 -9.40 -18.15 -28.19
N PHE A 258 -10.54 -17.79 -27.60
CA PHE A 258 -10.89 -16.42 -27.28
C PHE A 258 -11.83 -16.33 -26.07
N THR A 259 -11.89 -15.13 -25.51
CA THR A 259 -12.74 -14.76 -24.38
C THR A 259 -13.38 -13.40 -24.66
N VAL A 260 -14.68 -13.29 -24.43
CA VAL A 260 -15.42 -12.02 -24.44
C VAL A 260 -15.79 -11.69 -22.99
N VAL A 261 -15.46 -10.50 -22.53
CA VAL A 261 -15.85 -9.98 -21.21
C VAL A 261 -16.76 -8.77 -21.44
N LEU A 262 -18.00 -8.83 -20.94
CA LEU A 262 -19.03 -7.81 -21.09
C LEU A 262 -19.43 -7.31 -19.70
N GLU A 263 -19.57 -6.01 -19.48
CA GLU A 263 -20.04 -5.46 -18.20
C GLU A 263 -20.97 -4.26 -18.36
N THR A 264 -21.79 -4.04 -17.33
CA THR A 264 -22.77 -2.94 -17.18
C THR A 264 -22.65 -2.28 -15.80
N LEU A 265 -21.48 -2.42 -15.17
CA LEU A 265 -21.22 -2.10 -13.76
C LEU A 265 -21.36 -0.60 -13.49
N GLN A 266 -21.86 -0.24 -12.31
CA GLN A 266 -22.25 1.14 -11.98
C GLN A 266 -21.50 1.77 -10.81
N GLY A 267 -20.61 1.00 -10.15
CA GLY A 267 -19.78 1.45 -9.04
C GLY A 267 -18.76 2.52 -9.43
N SER A 268 -18.56 3.49 -8.53
CA SER A 268 -17.57 4.57 -8.64
C SER A 268 -16.24 4.19 -8.01
N CYS A 269 -15.12 4.61 -8.62
CA CYS A 269 -13.81 4.59 -7.96
C CYS A 269 -13.59 5.86 -7.13
N MET A 270 -12.72 5.79 -6.11
CA MET A 270 -12.28 6.92 -5.28
C MET A 270 -11.74 8.10 -6.12
N TYR A 271 -11.00 7.80 -7.19
CA TYR A 271 -10.45 8.81 -8.10
C TYR A 271 -11.36 9.01 -9.32
N ASN A 272 -11.91 10.23 -9.47
CA ASN A 272 -12.70 10.67 -10.65
C ASN A 272 -13.91 9.78 -11.00
N ASP A 273 -14.54 9.13 -10.01
CA ASP A 273 -15.53 8.05 -10.17
C ASP A 273 -15.05 6.87 -11.04
N GLY A 274 -13.76 6.85 -11.41
CA GLY A 274 -13.21 6.00 -12.46
C GLY A 274 -13.90 6.17 -13.81
N CYS A 275 -14.36 7.36 -14.22
CA CYS A 275 -15.01 7.55 -15.53
C CYS A 275 -16.24 6.64 -15.77
N LEU A 276 -17.35 6.92 -15.07
CA LEU A 276 -18.61 6.20 -15.26
C LEU A 276 -19.07 6.15 -16.73
N HIS A 277 -19.75 5.06 -17.11
CA HIS A 277 -20.33 4.87 -18.44
C HIS A 277 -21.21 6.06 -18.86
N SER A 278 -20.99 6.59 -20.07
CA SER A 278 -21.76 7.72 -20.62
C SER A 278 -23.25 7.43 -20.77
N ILE A 279 -23.62 6.14 -20.85
CA ILE A 279 -24.98 5.62 -20.74
C ILE A 279 -24.93 4.55 -19.63
N LYS A 280 -25.77 4.66 -18.60
CA LYS A 280 -25.93 3.63 -17.57
C LYS A 280 -27.07 2.69 -17.96
N ALA A 281 -26.81 1.38 -18.01
CA ALA A 281 -27.83 0.37 -18.26
C ALA A 281 -28.98 0.47 -17.25
N GLN A 282 -30.22 0.51 -17.73
CA GLN A 282 -31.44 0.53 -16.90
C GLN A 282 -32.19 -0.82 -16.94
N THR A 283 -31.86 -1.66 -17.92
CA THR A 283 -32.52 -2.92 -18.26
C THR A 283 -31.49 -3.98 -18.63
N THR A 284 -31.86 -5.26 -18.50
CA THR A 284 -31.07 -6.38 -19.02
C THR A 284 -31.04 -6.31 -20.55
N GLN A 285 -29.84 -6.32 -21.14
CA GLN A 285 -29.63 -6.25 -22.58
C GLN A 285 -29.52 -7.66 -23.17
N SER A 286 -30.45 -8.04 -24.05
CA SER A 286 -30.35 -9.27 -24.86
C SER A 286 -29.49 -9.01 -26.10
N LEU A 287 -28.21 -9.38 -26.05
CA LEU A 287 -27.23 -9.10 -27.08
C LEU A 287 -27.10 -10.27 -28.08
N GLN A 288 -26.94 -9.93 -29.36
CA GLN A 288 -26.54 -10.87 -30.41
C GLN A 288 -25.18 -10.45 -30.99
N LEU A 289 -24.15 -11.24 -30.72
CA LEU A 289 -22.78 -11.00 -31.20
C LEU A 289 -22.57 -11.75 -32.51
N GLN A 290 -22.10 -11.07 -33.57
CA GLN A 290 -21.59 -11.72 -34.78
C GLN A 290 -20.08 -11.97 -34.60
N LEU A 291 -19.67 -13.23 -34.61
CA LEU A 291 -18.25 -13.57 -34.64
C LEU A 291 -17.69 -13.45 -36.07
N SER A 292 -16.41 -13.10 -36.18
CA SER A 292 -15.68 -13.18 -37.45
C SER A 292 -15.57 -14.64 -37.90
N SER A 293 -15.40 -14.88 -39.20
CA SER A 293 -15.36 -16.22 -39.78
C SER A 293 -14.35 -17.16 -39.11
N LYS A 294 -13.18 -16.65 -38.69
CA LYS A 294 -12.16 -17.42 -37.98
C LYS A 294 -12.55 -17.77 -36.54
N LEU A 295 -13.12 -16.83 -35.79
CA LEU A 295 -13.57 -17.08 -34.41
C LEU A 295 -14.82 -17.98 -34.39
N ALA A 296 -15.74 -17.78 -35.34
CA ALA A 296 -16.88 -18.66 -35.55
C ALA A 296 -16.45 -20.10 -35.88
N ALA A 297 -15.39 -20.29 -36.68
CA ALA A 297 -14.81 -21.60 -36.93
C ALA A 297 -14.14 -22.20 -35.68
N ALA A 298 -13.38 -21.40 -34.93
CA ALA A 298 -12.71 -21.81 -33.69
C ALA A 298 -13.67 -22.20 -32.55
N ALA A 299 -14.89 -21.66 -32.56
CA ALA A 299 -15.98 -21.99 -31.64
C ALA A 299 -16.97 -23.05 -32.16
N ARG A 300 -16.92 -23.44 -33.44
CA ARG A 300 -17.93 -24.31 -34.05
C ARG A 300 -17.96 -25.69 -33.39
N GLY A 301 -19.15 -26.10 -32.91
CA GLY A 301 -19.34 -27.38 -32.21
C GLY A 301 -18.79 -27.41 -30.78
N ARG A 302 -18.30 -26.29 -30.24
CA ARG A 302 -17.89 -26.16 -28.84
C ARG A 302 -19.04 -25.59 -28.01
N SER A 303 -19.18 -26.11 -26.79
CA SER A 303 -19.90 -25.45 -25.70
C SER A 303 -18.99 -24.34 -25.18
N LEU A 304 -19.46 -23.09 -25.13
CA LEU A 304 -18.69 -21.97 -24.60
C LEU A 304 -19.10 -21.68 -23.16
N GLU A 305 -18.10 -21.56 -22.29
CA GLU A 305 -18.27 -21.31 -20.86
C GLU A 305 -18.90 -19.94 -20.62
N VAL A 306 -19.90 -19.83 -19.75
CA VAL A 306 -20.49 -18.55 -19.33
C VAL A 306 -20.42 -18.38 -17.82
N TRP A 307 -19.81 -17.28 -17.36
CA TRP A 307 -19.65 -16.95 -15.95
C TRP A 307 -20.19 -15.55 -15.67
N ALA A 308 -20.76 -15.32 -14.48
CA ALA A 308 -21.43 -14.07 -14.12
C ALA A 308 -21.09 -13.59 -12.70
N THR A 309 -21.02 -12.25 -12.52
CA THR A 309 -20.99 -11.57 -11.22
C THR A 309 -21.97 -10.40 -11.21
N ASN A 310 -22.76 -10.28 -10.14
CA ASN A 310 -23.63 -9.15 -9.79
C ASN A 310 -23.54 -8.92 -8.26
N SER A 311 -24.25 -7.93 -7.70
CA SER A 311 -24.14 -7.56 -6.28
C SER A 311 -24.31 -8.71 -5.27
N SER A 312 -25.12 -9.72 -5.59
CA SER A 312 -25.44 -10.85 -4.69
C SER A 312 -24.71 -12.16 -5.03
N HIS A 313 -24.45 -12.41 -6.31
CA HIS A 313 -23.82 -13.63 -6.80
C HIS A 313 -22.49 -13.26 -7.49
N TRP A 314 -21.35 -13.75 -6.98
CA TRP A 314 -20.04 -13.50 -7.60
C TRP A 314 -19.48 -14.79 -8.20
N PHE A 315 -18.94 -14.72 -9.41
CA PHE A 315 -18.34 -15.83 -10.17
C PHE A 315 -19.21 -17.10 -10.25
N GLN A 316 -20.50 -16.92 -10.54
CA GLN A 316 -21.47 -17.98 -10.75
C GLN A 316 -21.35 -18.55 -12.17
N ARG A 317 -21.37 -19.88 -12.30
CA ARG A 317 -21.50 -20.55 -13.61
C ARG A 317 -22.95 -20.49 -14.09
N LEU A 318 -23.16 -19.98 -15.30
CA LEU A 318 -24.43 -20.00 -16.03
C LEU A 318 -24.46 -21.16 -17.05
N PRO A 319 -25.62 -21.45 -17.68
CA PRO A 319 -25.66 -22.37 -18.82
C PRO A 319 -24.73 -21.91 -19.95
N ASP A 320 -24.03 -22.87 -20.55
CA ASP A 320 -23.14 -22.62 -21.68
C ASP A 320 -23.91 -22.13 -22.92
N VAL A 321 -23.24 -21.35 -23.77
CA VAL A 321 -23.77 -20.88 -25.05
C VAL A 321 -23.04 -21.54 -26.22
N GLN A 322 -23.71 -21.62 -27.38
CA GLN A 322 -23.16 -22.17 -28.61
C GLN A 322 -23.24 -21.13 -29.74
N VAL A 323 -22.29 -21.22 -30.67
CA VAL A 323 -22.24 -20.37 -31.86
C VAL A 323 -23.06 -21.02 -32.97
N THR A 324 -23.99 -20.27 -33.57
CA THR A 324 -24.83 -20.77 -34.67
C THR A 324 -24.02 -21.04 -35.93
N GLU A 325 -24.58 -21.78 -36.89
CA GLU A 325 -23.91 -22.07 -38.17
C GLU A 325 -23.45 -20.80 -38.90
N GLN A 326 -24.23 -19.72 -38.79
CA GLN A 326 -23.98 -18.39 -39.35
C GLN A 326 -22.98 -17.54 -38.55
N GLY A 327 -22.46 -18.05 -37.44
CA GLY A 327 -21.44 -17.39 -36.61
C GLY A 327 -22.00 -16.43 -35.53
N PHE A 328 -23.29 -16.50 -35.20
CA PHE A 328 -23.87 -15.70 -34.13
C PHE A 328 -23.74 -16.36 -32.76
N LEU A 329 -23.65 -15.54 -31.72
CA LEU A 329 -23.80 -15.91 -30.33
C LEU A 329 -24.89 -15.02 -29.70
N ARG A 330 -25.62 -15.51 -28.70
CA ARG A 330 -26.55 -14.70 -27.89
C ARG A 330 -26.22 -14.78 -26.41
N ILE A 331 -26.38 -13.66 -25.70
CA ILE A 331 -26.20 -13.56 -24.26
C ILE A 331 -27.10 -12.45 -23.69
N ASP A 332 -27.69 -12.68 -22.53
CA ASP A 332 -28.35 -11.64 -21.75
C ASP A 332 -27.36 -11.06 -20.74
N VAL A 333 -27.17 -9.73 -20.76
CA VAL A 333 -26.30 -9.01 -19.82
C VAL A 333 -27.18 -8.19 -18.88
N PRO A 334 -27.30 -8.57 -17.58
CA PRO A 334 -28.10 -7.84 -16.60
C PRO A 334 -27.59 -6.42 -16.35
N VAL A 335 -28.36 -5.63 -15.60
CA VAL A 335 -27.91 -4.35 -15.04
C VAL A 335 -26.91 -4.60 -13.91
N ASP A 336 -25.86 -3.78 -13.82
CA ASP A 336 -24.84 -3.80 -12.77
C ASP A 336 -24.22 -5.20 -12.58
N ALA A 337 -23.74 -5.76 -13.69
CA ALA A 337 -23.17 -7.11 -13.75
C ALA A 337 -21.97 -7.17 -14.71
N ILE A 338 -21.16 -8.22 -14.57
CA ILE A 338 -20.12 -8.63 -15.51
C ILE A 338 -20.32 -10.08 -15.92
N ILE A 339 -20.20 -10.35 -17.21
CA ILE A 339 -20.37 -11.65 -17.86
C ILE A 339 -19.10 -11.98 -18.63
N THR A 340 -18.55 -13.18 -18.44
CA THR A 340 -17.47 -13.70 -19.28
C THR A 340 -17.95 -14.89 -20.08
N ILE A 341 -17.65 -14.88 -21.38
CA ILE A 341 -17.89 -15.98 -22.31
C ILE A 341 -16.53 -16.45 -22.85
N SER A 342 -16.20 -17.75 -22.77
CA SER A 342 -14.89 -18.23 -23.20
C SER A 342 -14.92 -19.58 -23.91
N THR A 343 -13.98 -19.77 -24.84
CA THR A 343 -13.66 -21.08 -25.43
C THR A 343 -12.87 -22.00 -24.47
N LEU A 344 -12.31 -21.44 -23.40
CA LEU A 344 -11.47 -22.16 -22.43
C LEU A 344 -12.32 -22.91 -21.39
N GLY A 345 -12.72 -24.14 -21.71
CA GLY A 345 -13.35 -25.11 -20.80
C GLY A 345 -12.47 -25.60 -19.62
N THR A 346 -11.46 -24.82 -19.24
CA THR A 346 -10.44 -25.14 -18.23
C THR A 346 -10.20 -24.02 -17.21
N ALA A 347 -11.05 -22.97 -17.19
CA ALA A 347 -11.13 -22.09 -16.03
C ALA A 347 -11.36 -22.97 -14.79
N THR A 348 -10.53 -22.82 -13.76
CA THR A 348 -10.32 -23.92 -12.83
C THR A 348 -11.58 -24.16 -12.01
N LYS A 349 -12.01 -25.43 -11.90
CA LYS A 349 -13.19 -25.79 -11.08
C LYS A 349 -13.02 -25.44 -9.59
N GLN A 350 -11.76 -25.20 -9.17
CA GLN A 350 -11.36 -24.66 -7.87
C GLN A 350 -11.69 -23.15 -7.71
N GLY A 351 -11.80 -22.42 -8.82
CA GLY A 351 -12.15 -21.00 -8.87
C GLY A 351 -13.66 -20.72 -8.95
N ASN A 352 -14.54 -21.71 -8.84
CA ASN A 352 -15.98 -21.48 -8.67
C ASN A 352 -16.25 -20.93 -7.26
N ARG A 353 -16.91 -19.76 -7.13
CA ARG A 353 -17.17 -19.17 -5.81
C ARG A 353 -17.93 -20.10 -4.87
N THR A 354 -18.85 -20.95 -5.33
CA THR A 354 -19.56 -21.88 -4.44
C THR A 354 -18.60 -22.90 -3.82
N ALA A 355 -17.65 -23.43 -4.59
CA ALA A 355 -16.62 -24.34 -4.09
C ALA A 355 -15.62 -23.63 -3.16
N ALA A 356 -15.25 -22.39 -3.49
CA ALA A 356 -14.41 -21.56 -2.64
C ALA A 356 -15.12 -21.18 -1.32
N ALA A 357 -16.42 -20.85 -1.36
CA ALA A 357 -17.22 -20.48 -0.18
C ALA A 357 -17.28 -21.61 0.83
N THR A 358 -17.55 -22.85 0.39
CA THR A 358 -17.52 -24.02 1.30
C THR A 358 -16.14 -24.27 1.92
N LEU A 359 -15.05 -23.91 1.23
CA LEU A 359 -13.70 -23.97 1.80
C LEU A 359 -13.45 -22.81 2.79
N LEU A 360 -13.90 -21.59 2.48
CA LEU A 360 -13.76 -20.41 3.34
C LEU A 360 -14.57 -20.56 4.63
N GLU A 361 -15.85 -20.92 4.54
CA GLU A 361 -16.75 -21.19 5.68
C GLU A 361 -16.21 -22.29 6.61
N ALA A 362 -15.43 -23.24 6.07
CA ALA A 362 -14.82 -24.33 6.83
C ALA A 362 -13.41 -24.03 7.36
N GLN A 363 -12.76 -22.93 6.97
CA GLN A 363 -11.33 -22.67 7.26
C GLN A 363 -11.03 -21.26 7.79
N VAL A 364 -11.91 -20.28 7.60
CA VAL A 364 -11.72 -18.90 8.08
C VAL A 364 -12.17 -18.80 9.55
N PRO A 365 -11.27 -18.48 10.50
CA PRO A 365 -11.66 -18.20 11.88
C PRO A 365 -12.56 -16.96 11.98
N PRO A 366 -13.41 -16.84 13.01
CA PRO A 366 -14.17 -15.61 13.25
C PRO A 366 -13.24 -14.44 13.59
N GLN A 367 -13.64 -13.21 13.22
CA GLN A 367 -12.95 -11.98 13.63
C GLN A 367 -12.77 -11.91 15.14
N GLN A 368 -11.61 -11.42 15.60
CA GLN A 368 -11.33 -11.17 17.02
C GLN A 368 -10.62 -9.82 17.19
N PRO A 369 -10.91 -9.06 18.26
CA PRO A 369 -10.13 -7.88 18.59
C PRO A 369 -8.67 -8.26 18.86
N PHE A 370 -7.75 -7.30 18.66
CA PHE A 370 -6.34 -7.49 18.98
C PHE A 370 -6.18 -7.97 20.44
N PRO A 371 -5.37 -9.02 20.71
CA PRO A 371 -5.30 -9.62 22.05
C PRO A 371 -4.70 -8.65 23.07
N PHE A 372 -5.41 -8.42 24.18
CA PHE A 372 -4.92 -7.66 25.31
C PHE A 372 -5.02 -8.45 26.63
N PRO A 373 -3.99 -8.43 27.50
CA PRO A 373 -2.71 -7.75 27.32
C PRO A 373 -1.83 -8.42 26.25
N PHE A 374 -1.15 -7.61 25.44
CA PHE A 374 -0.11 -8.06 24.52
C PHE A 374 1.26 -7.87 25.16
N LEU A 375 2.17 -8.81 24.93
CA LEU A 375 3.56 -8.77 25.34
C LEU A 375 4.41 -9.32 24.20
N GLU A 376 5.49 -8.63 23.89
CA GLU A 376 6.54 -9.05 22.96
C GLU A 376 7.88 -8.82 23.68
N ASP A 377 8.72 -9.85 23.72
CA ASP A 377 10.08 -9.81 24.28
C ASP A 377 11.16 -9.83 23.19
N PHE A 378 10.75 -9.99 21.93
CA PHE A 378 11.55 -10.11 20.73
C PHE A 378 12.45 -11.37 20.68
N GLU A 379 12.49 -12.22 21.72
CA GLU A 379 13.41 -13.36 21.76
C GLU A 379 13.05 -14.46 20.75
N SER A 380 11.77 -14.55 20.39
CA SER A 380 11.26 -15.47 19.37
C SER A 380 11.33 -14.91 17.94
N GLN A 381 11.63 -13.63 17.78
CA GLN A 381 11.61 -12.94 16.49
C GLN A 381 12.93 -13.14 15.72
N PRO A 382 12.90 -13.21 14.38
CA PRO A 382 14.11 -13.28 13.57
C PRO A 382 14.86 -11.93 13.57
N LEU A 383 16.17 -11.98 13.86
CA LEU A 383 17.06 -10.82 13.78
C LEU A 383 17.02 -10.15 12.39
N TYR A 384 17.21 -8.82 12.37
CA TYR A 384 17.23 -7.95 11.20
C TYR A 384 15.89 -7.98 10.42
N ARG A 385 14.78 -7.97 11.18
CA ARG A 385 13.39 -7.90 10.71
C ARG A 385 12.56 -7.02 11.63
N ALA A 386 11.48 -6.44 11.10
CA ALA A 386 10.41 -5.89 11.92
C ALA A 386 9.73 -7.01 12.73
N ALA A 387 9.39 -6.71 13.98
CA ALA A 387 8.69 -7.63 14.87
C ALA A 387 7.21 -7.80 14.49
N ALA A 388 6.59 -8.90 14.89
CA ALA A 388 5.18 -9.17 14.58
C ALA A 388 4.26 -8.04 15.11
N PHE A 389 3.27 -7.66 14.29
CA PHE A 389 2.27 -6.61 14.59
C PHE A 389 2.80 -5.17 14.71
N PHE A 390 4.12 -4.92 14.68
CA PHE A 390 4.67 -3.58 14.54
C PHE A 390 4.53 -3.10 13.09
N ALA A 391 4.11 -1.84 12.91
CA ALA A 391 3.83 -1.24 11.61
C ALA A 391 4.46 0.15 11.51
N ASP A 392 5.66 0.23 10.96
CA ASP A 392 6.49 1.44 10.91
C ASP A 392 5.83 2.55 10.09
N GLN A 393 5.40 3.63 10.74
CA GLN A 393 4.84 4.84 10.08
C GLN A 393 5.90 5.89 9.75
N GLY A 394 7.14 5.71 10.21
CA GLY A 394 8.26 6.63 10.00
C GLY A 394 9.52 6.14 10.71
N GLY A 395 10.66 6.21 10.04
CA GLY A 395 11.83 5.42 10.41
C GLY A 395 11.74 4.00 9.84
N ALA A 396 12.63 3.12 10.32
CA ALA A 396 12.57 1.68 10.11
C ALA A 396 13.15 0.99 11.35
N PHE A 397 12.44 0.00 11.88
CA PHE A 397 12.78 -0.68 13.12
C PHE A 397 13.04 -2.18 12.88
N GLU A 398 14.13 -2.68 13.46
CA GLU A 398 14.49 -4.10 13.38
C GLU A 398 14.87 -4.66 14.75
N VAL A 399 14.56 -5.95 14.94
CA VAL A 399 15.02 -6.74 16.08
C VAL A 399 16.51 -7.03 15.92
N VAL A 400 17.31 -6.70 16.93
CA VAL A 400 18.75 -6.93 16.97
C VAL A 400 19.14 -7.61 18.29
N GLU A 401 20.32 -8.23 18.33
CA GLU A 401 20.91 -8.65 19.60
C GLU A 401 21.20 -7.41 20.44
N ALA A 402 20.74 -7.37 21.70
CA ALA A 402 21.09 -6.28 22.59
C ALA A 402 22.60 -6.35 22.88
N ALA A 403 23.28 -5.21 22.77
CA ALA A 403 24.71 -5.13 22.99
C ALA A 403 25.05 -5.56 24.43
N THR A 404 25.67 -6.73 24.59
CA THR A 404 26.14 -7.21 25.90
C THR A 404 27.35 -6.39 26.32
N PHE A 405 27.09 -5.28 27.02
CA PHE A 405 28.12 -4.48 27.68
C PHE A 405 28.77 -5.28 28.81
N TRP A 406 29.92 -5.88 28.51
CA TRP A 406 30.77 -6.50 29.52
C TRP A 406 31.37 -5.43 30.41
N VAL A 407 30.76 -5.20 31.58
CA VAL A 407 31.45 -4.59 32.70
C VAL A 407 32.41 -5.65 33.26
N GLU A 408 33.70 -5.50 33.01
CA GLU A 408 34.73 -6.32 33.65
C GLU A 408 34.77 -5.99 35.15
N GLY A 409 33.94 -6.70 35.92
CA GLY A 409 33.82 -6.53 37.35
C GLY A 409 35.08 -7.00 38.08
N SER A 410 35.96 -6.06 38.42
CA SER A 410 36.90 -6.26 39.52
C SER A 410 36.10 -6.59 40.79
N ALA A 411 36.45 -7.71 41.44
CA ALA A 411 35.58 -8.31 42.44
C ALA A 411 35.49 -7.45 43.71
N GLY A 412 34.25 -7.16 44.14
CA GLY A 412 33.96 -6.69 45.50
C GLY A 412 33.41 -5.27 45.63
N LEU A 413 32.16 -5.06 45.23
CA LEU A 413 31.30 -4.02 45.82
C LEU A 413 29.83 -4.46 45.79
N THR A 414 29.15 -4.34 46.93
CA THR A 414 27.78 -4.80 47.14
C THR A 414 26.75 -3.86 46.53
N ALA A 415 25.81 -4.43 45.78
CA ALA A 415 24.48 -3.90 45.43
C ALA A 415 24.26 -2.39 45.61
N ALA A 416 24.79 -1.57 44.69
CA ALA A 416 24.37 -0.19 44.50
C ALA A 416 23.32 -0.12 43.38
N LEU A 417 22.18 0.54 43.64
CA LEU A 417 21.21 0.86 42.58
C LEU A 417 21.80 1.92 41.65
N PHE A 418 22.23 1.52 40.46
CA PHE A 418 22.64 2.45 39.41
C PHE A 418 21.43 3.08 38.72
N LEU A 419 20.91 4.14 39.35
CA LEU A 419 20.12 5.16 38.66
C LEU A 419 21.02 5.84 37.61
N PHE A 420 20.75 5.59 36.32
CA PHE A 420 21.38 6.30 35.22
C PHE A 420 20.87 7.75 35.14
N VAL A 421 21.43 8.60 35.98
CA VAL A 421 21.42 10.06 35.81
C VAL A 421 22.55 10.41 34.84
N SER A 422 22.25 10.98 33.67
CA SER A 422 23.32 11.36 32.73
C SER A 422 24.18 12.47 33.32
N ILE A 423 25.42 12.57 32.84
CA ILE A 423 26.36 13.61 33.28
C ILE A 423 25.79 15.01 32.96
N ASP A 424 25.00 15.14 31.91
CA ASP A 424 24.29 16.36 31.52
C ASP A 424 23.23 16.77 32.55
N VAL A 425 22.50 15.81 33.14
CA VAL A 425 21.54 16.10 34.23
C VAL A 425 22.30 16.52 35.49
N LEU A 426 23.46 15.95 35.77
CA LEU A 426 24.32 16.37 36.88
C LEU A 426 24.84 17.81 36.67
N LEU A 427 25.23 18.16 35.44
CA LEU A 427 25.64 19.52 35.04
C LEU A 427 24.47 20.52 35.05
N LEU A 428 23.25 20.11 34.70
CA LEU A 428 22.04 20.93 34.88
C LEU A 428 21.79 21.20 36.36
N LEU A 429 21.83 20.18 37.22
CA LEU A 429 21.60 20.35 38.66
C LEU A 429 22.67 21.24 39.31
N LEU A 430 23.93 21.11 38.90
CA LEU A 430 25.01 22.00 39.33
C LEU A 430 24.82 23.45 38.84
N SER A 431 24.38 23.66 37.60
CA SER A 431 24.14 25.01 37.08
C SER A 431 22.92 25.69 37.71
N LEU A 432 21.81 24.97 37.95
CA LEU A 432 20.70 25.48 38.76
C LEU A 432 21.15 25.78 40.21
N SER A 433 22.01 24.97 40.80
CA SER A 433 22.51 25.18 42.16
C SER A 433 23.35 26.46 42.29
N LEU A 434 24.12 26.85 41.27
CA LEU A 434 24.83 28.13 41.25
C LEU A 434 23.88 29.31 40.99
N CYS A 435 22.89 29.16 40.10
CA CYS A 435 21.90 30.22 39.85
C CYS A 435 21.01 30.54 41.07
N LEU A 436 20.77 29.57 41.96
CA LEU A 436 19.95 29.77 43.17
C LEU A 436 20.70 30.38 44.36
N SER A 437 22.01 30.65 44.25
CA SER A 437 22.83 31.18 45.35
C SER A 437 23.16 32.68 45.27
N LEU A 438 22.62 33.42 44.28
CA LEU A 438 22.88 34.85 44.10
C LEU A 438 21.61 35.65 43.79
N VAL A 439 21.52 36.85 44.39
CA VAL A 439 20.49 37.90 44.26
C VAL A 439 19.12 37.61 44.92
N PRO A 440 18.74 38.35 45.99
CA PRO A 440 17.38 38.36 46.51
C PRO A 440 16.49 39.40 45.80
N THR A 441 15.19 39.06 45.69
CA THR A 441 14.03 39.98 45.55
C THR A 441 14.19 41.28 44.74
N LEU A 442 13.73 41.27 43.48
CA LEU A 442 13.08 42.44 42.88
C LEU A 442 12.19 42.04 41.69
N CYS A 443 10.94 42.49 41.68
CA CYS A 443 10.01 42.24 40.57
C CYS A 443 10.20 43.25 39.44
N LEU A 444 10.32 42.79 38.19
CA LEU A 444 9.76 43.49 37.03
C LEU A 444 9.68 42.58 35.79
N LYS A 445 8.80 42.95 34.85
CA LYS A 445 8.58 42.25 33.58
C LYS A 445 9.58 42.75 32.52
N THR A 446 10.20 41.84 31.77
CA THR A 446 10.61 42.08 30.37
C THR A 446 10.78 40.75 29.63
N TRP A 447 10.53 40.78 28.31
CA TRP A 447 10.92 39.69 27.40
C TRP A 447 12.35 39.96 26.89
N ILE A 448 13.19 38.92 26.85
CA ILE A 448 14.45 38.92 26.10
C ILE A 448 14.59 37.55 25.42
N SER A 449 14.83 37.54 24.12
CA SER A 449 15.16 36.36 23.31
C SER A 449 16.67 36.17 23.21
N ILE A 450 17.12 34.92 23.16
CA ILE A 450 18.53 34.52 23.04
C ILE A 450 18.63 33.46 21.92
N PRO A 451 19.71 33.42 21.08
CA PRO A 451 19.68 32.75 19.78
C PRO A 451 20.29 31.34 19.76
N GLU A 452 20.16 30.67 18.61
CA GLU A 452 20.67 29.32 18.33
C GLU A 452 22.20 29.21 18.40
N ALA A 453 22.72 28.26 19.19
CA ALA A 453 24.07 27.71 19.04
C ALA A 453 24.21 26.33 19.69
N CYS A 454 25.00 25.44 19.07
CA CYS A 454 25.62 24.24 19.64
C CYS A 454 24.73 23.18 20.34
N ALA A 455 24.24 22.20 19.55
CA ALA A 455 24.09 20.81 20.00
C ALA A 455 24.25 19.82 18.82
N ARG A 456 25.34 19.03 18.81
CA ARG A 456 25.53 17.86 17.92
C ARG A 456 26.12 16.71 18.73
N SER A 457 25.28 15.79 19.22
CA SER A 457 25.74 14.52 19.80
C SER A 457 24.60 13.51 19.91
N THR A 458 24.75 12.38 19.21
CA THR A 458 24.27 11.03 19.59
C THR A 458 22.98 10.92 20.42
N GLY A 459 21.83 10.79 19.74
CA GLY A 459 20.61 10.26 20.35
C GLY A 459 20.41 8.80 19.96
N ALA A 460 20.48 7.88 20.92
CA ALA A 460 20.09 6.48 20.77
C ALA A 460 19.22 6.09 21.96
N THR A 461 17.93 5.87 21.73
CA THR A 461 16.95 5.63 22.80
C THR A 461 16.72 4.13 22.97
N LEU A 462 17.30 3.57 24.03
CA LEU A 462 17.08 2.17 24.43
C LEU A 462 15.85 2.07 25.35
N MET A 463 14.81 1.35 24.92
CA MET A 463 13.65 1.02 25.75
C MET A 463 13.91 -0.30 26.48
N LEU A 464 14.02 -0.25 27.81
CA LEU A 464 14.16 -1.44 28.66
C LEU A 464 12.90 -1.61 29.53
N GLY A 465 12.21 -2.74 29.37
CA GLY A 465 11.06 -3.11 30.19
C GLY A 465 11.47 -3.91 31.43
N CYS A 466 11.23 -3.36 32.62
CA CYS A 466 11.35 -4.08 33.89
C CYS A 466 10.10 -3.88 34.73
N GLN A 467 9.45 -4.97 35.17
CA GLN A 467 8.47 -4.95 36.26
C GLN A 467 8.89 -5.91 37.37
N GLY A 468 8.96 -5.39 38.59
CA GLY A 468 9.04 -6.18 39.82
C GLY A 468 7.75 -6.00 40.61
N SER A 469 6.98 -7.07 40.77
CA SER A 469 5.69 -7.04 41.46
C SER A 469 5.87 -7.09 42.99
N PHE A 470 5.41 -6.05 43.70
CA PHE A 470 5.25 -6.08 45.15
C PHE A 470 3.78 -6.09 45.54
N ILE A 471 3.32 -7.19 46.13
CA ILE A 471 1.99 -7.30 46.74
C ILE A 471 2.12 -6.94 48.22
N SER A 472 1.51 -5.83 48.63
CA SER A 472 1.43 -5.40 50.04
C SER A 472 0.03 -5.65 50.59
N GLY A 473 -0.13 -6.68 51.43
CA GLY A 473 -1.43 -7.02 52.01
C GLY A 473 -1.31 -7.97 53.19
N LEU A 474 -1.01 -7.46 54.38
CA LEU A 474 -1.08 -8.20 55.65
C LEU A 474 -1.30 -7.23 56.82
N GLU A 475 -2.41 -7.38 57.53
CA GLU A 475 -2.77 -6.55 58.68
C GLU A 475 -2.01 -6.99 59.95
N ALA A 476 -1.44 -6.03 60.68
CA ALA A 476 -0.81 -6.31 61.99
C ALA A 476 -1.76 -5.94 63.14
N LYS A 477 -2.37 -6.94 63.79
CA LYS A 477 -3.07 -6.74 65.07
C LYS A 477 -2.06 -6.51 66.19
N VAL A 478 -2.25 -5.44 66.96
CA VAL A 478 -1.42 -5.10 68.12
C VAL A 478 -2.09 -5.56 69.42
N SER A 479 -1.34 -6.28 70.26
CA SER A 479 -1.66 -6.49 71.68
C SER A 479 -0.38 -6.39 72.53
N LYS A 480 -0.54 -6.05 73.82
CA LYS A 480 0.56 -5.65 74.72
C LYS A 480 1.15 -6.84 75.48
N GLY A 481 2.45 -6.82 75.78
CA GLY A 481 3.07 -7.73 76.76
C GLY A 481 4.57 -7.49 76.95
N SER A 482 4.99 -7.03 78.12
CA SER A 482 6.38 -6.76 78.48
C SER A 482 7.17 -8.03 78.81
N HIS A 483 8.47 -8.09 78.50
CA HIS A 483 9.60 -8.27 79.46
C HIS A 483 10.96 -8.52 78.74
N HIS A 484 12.07 -8.31 79.46
CA HIS A 484 13.44 -8.61 79.00
C HIS A 484 13.80 -10.10 79.13
N ILE A 485 14.69 -10.58 78.26
CA ILE A 485 15.90 -11.37 78.58
C ILE A 485 16.78 -11.44 77.31
N SER A 486 18.05 -11.84 77.45
CA SER A 486 19.06 -11.89 76.37
C SER A 486 19.66 -13.30 76.17
N VAL A 487 20.66 -13.40 75.29
CA VAL A 487 21.52 -14.56 74.95
C VAL A 487 21.12 -15.32 73.66
N GLN A 488 22.15 -15.87 73.03
CA GLN A 488 22.20 -16.43 71.68
C GLN A 488 21.48 -17.79 71.56
N GLU A 489 21.01 -18.10 70.35
CA GLU A 489 21.00 -19.49 69.89
C GLU A 489 21.30 -19.56 68.38
N HIS A 490 21.99 -20.61 67.94
CA HIS A 490 22.28 -20.84 66.53
C HIS A 490 21.11 -21.57 65.85
N LEU A 491 20.70 -21.10 64.67
CA LEU A 491 19.97 -21.96 63.73
C LEU A 491 20.63 -21.91 62.34
N SER A 492 21.40 -22.96 62.05
CA SER A 492 22.04 -23.18 60.75
C SER A 492 21.06 -23.89 59.80
N ILE A 493 20.70 -23.24 58.70
CA ILE A 493 20.03 -23.88 57.56
C ILE A 493 20.95 -23.71 56.35
N GLN A 494 21.43 -24.83 55.80
CA GLN A 494 22.09 -24.84 54.50
C GLN A 494 21.04 -24.69 53.40
N LEU A 495 21.35 -23.89 52.38
CA LEU A 495 20.79 -24.04 51.03
C LEU A 495 21.95 -24.02 50.04
N GLU A 496 21.90 -24.90 49.05
CA GLU A 496 23.05 -25.30 48.24
C GLU A 496 23.34 -24.34 47.09
N LEU A 497 24.63 -24.16 46.78
CA LEU A 497 25.10 -23.44 45.59
C LEU A 497 24.95 -24.31 44.34
N ALA A 498 23.74 -24.36 43.77
CA ALA A 498 23.49 -24.97 42.46
C ALA A 498 23.94 -24.04 41.32
N SER A 499 25.18 -24.20 40.85
CA SER A 499 25.77 -23.36 39.79
C SER A 499 25.16 -23.66 38.41
N SER A 500 24.19 -22.84 37.98
CA SER A 500 23.55 -22.91 36.66
C SER A 500 23.77 -21.61 35.87
N MET A 501 24.94 -21.47 35.22
CA MET A 501 25.17 -20.38 34.25
C MET A 501 24.34 -20.60 32.98
N ARG A 502 23.12 -20.07 32.95
CA ARG A 502 22.38 -19.85 31.70
C ARG A 502 22.81 -18.50 31.13
N ARG A 503 23.19 -18.47 29.85
CA ARG A 503 23.43 -17.22 29.13
C ARG A 503 22.07 -16.58 28.84
N CYS A 504 21.72 -15.50 29.54
CA CYS A 504 20.71 -14.59 29.04
C CYS A 504 21.33 -13.85 27.84
N LYS A 505 20.94 -14.26 26.63
CA LYS A 505 20.81 -13.25 25.57
C LYS A 505 19.63 -12.35 25.94
N VAL A 506 19.69 -11.11 25.47
CA VAL A 506 18.57 -10.18 25.43
C VAL A 506 18.55 -9.64 24.01
N GLN A 507 17.37 -9.57 23.41
CA GLN A 507 17.14 -8.94 22.11
C GLN A 507 16.43 -7.60 22.31
N ALA A 508 16.61 -6.68 21.37
CA ALA A 508 16.10 -5.31 21.48
C ALA A 508 15.68 -4.78 20.11
N LEU A 509 14.72 -3.86 20.11
CA LEU A 509 14.35 -3.09 18.93
C LEU A 509 15.28 -1.86 18.83
N VAL A 510 15.92 -1.64 17.68
CA VAL A 510 16.80 -0.49 17.44
C VAL A 510 16.37 0.28 16.19
N LEU A 511 16.40 1.61 16.29
CA LEU A 511 16.19 2.52 15.16
C LEU A 511 17.48 2.61 14.32
N HIS A 512 17.40 2.31 13.02
CA HIS A 512 18.57 2.33 12.15
C HIS A 512 19.13 3.77 11.97
N PRO A 513 20.42 4.04 12.24
CA PRO A 513 20.96 5.42 12.32
C PRO A 513 20.86 6.29 11.06
N SER A 514 20.56 5.70 9.91
CA SER A 514 20.61 6.35 8.59
C SER A 514 19.31 7.02 8.12
N VAL A 515 18.22 6.98 8.92
CA VAL A 515 16.91 7.52 8.53
C VAL A 515 16.59 8.79 9.32
N TRP A 516 16.97 9.95 8.78
CA TRP A 516 16.67 11.27 9.35
C TRP A 516 15.69 12.04 8.45
N THR A 517 14.39 11.93 8.74
CA THR A 517 13.33 12.78 8.15
C THR A 517 12.94 13.91 9.10
N PHE A 518 12.90 15.13 8.59
CA PHE A 518 12.79 16.35 9.41
C PHE A 518 11.32 16.73 9.70
N CYS A 519 10.65 15.98 10.58
CA CYS A 519 9.25 16.19 10.92
C CYS A 519 9.03 17.44 11.81
N ARG A 520 8.55 18.54 11.21
CA ARG A 520 8.26 19.80 11.91
C ARG A 520 6.83 19.82 12.49
N TRP A 521 6.65 19.23 13.67
CA TRP A 521 5.36 19.24 14.38
C TRP A 521 5.03 20.62 14.97
N GLN A 522 3.79 21.10 14.75
CA GLN A 522 3.16 22.15 15.56
C GLN A 522 1.69 21.79 15.83
N HIS A 523 1.18 22.26 16.99
CA HIS A 523 -0.21 22.18 17.45
C HIS A 523 -0.79 20.80 17.78
N ILE A 524 -0.53 20.33 19.01
CA ILE A 524 -1.59 19.77 19.87
C ILE A 524 -1.66 20.56 21.18
N VAL A 525 -2.76 21.29 21.38
CA VAL A 525 -3.30 21.63 22.70
C VAL A 525 -4.79 21.28 22.63
N LYS A 526 -5.27 20.44 23.55
CA LYS A 526 -6.60 19.81 23.45
C LYS A 526 -7.74 20.78 23.78
N ALA A 527 -8.90 20.51 23.21
CA ALA A 527 -10.16 21.15 23.61
C ALA A 527 -10.47 20.87 25.09
N ALA A 528 -10.81 21.91 25.84
CA ALA A 528 -11.15 21.82 27.26
C ALA A 528 -12.16 22.88 27.76
N SER A 529 -12.98 23.47 26.88
CA SER A 529 -14.09 24.37 27.29
C SER A 529 -15.16 24.53 26.19
N ALA A 530 -16.14 23.62 26.16
CA ALA A 530 -17.34 23.73 25.33
C ALA A 530 -18.60 23.66 26.21
N ALA A 531 -18.67 24.54 27.21
CA ALA A 531 -19.67 24.48 28.30
C ALA A 531 -20.21 25.86 28.75
N SER A 532 -20.11 26.88 27.89
CA SER A 532 -20.87 28.14 28.03
C SER A 532 -20.98 28.82 26.67
N GLY A 533 -22.20 29.24 26.31
CA GLY A 533 -22.45 30.04 25.11
C GLY A 533 -22.44 31.53 25.44
N GLN A 534 -21.61 32.32 24.75
CA GLN A 534 -21.74 33.77 24.68
C GLN A 534 -21.04 34.30 23.42
N ASN A 535 -21.76 35.14 22.65
CA ASN A 535 -21.17 35.90 21.55
C ASN A 535 -20.36 37.08 22.09
N PHE A 536 -19.25 37.41 21.44
CA PHE A 536 -18.68 38.75 21.48
C PHE A 536 -18.10 39.14 20.10
N ASP A 537 -18.78 40.05 19.42
CA ASP A 537 -18.22 40.83 18.31
C ASP A 537 -17.17 41.82 18.82
N CYS A 538 -16.12 42.09 18.03
CA CYS A 538 -15.80 43.45 17.53
C CYS A 538 -14.45 43.59 16.78
N VAL A 539 -14.48 44.16 15.56
CA VAL A 539 -13.81 45.44 15.16
C VAL A 539 -12.29 45.55 15.41
N LYS A 540 -11.38 45.88 14.47
CA LYS A 540 -11.40 46.44 13.07
C LYS A 540 -10.00 46.13 12.42
N GLN A 541 -9.41 46.73 11.36
CA GLN A 541 -9.66 47.92 10.51
C GLN A 541 -8.97 47.77 9.12
N HIS A 542 -9.29 48.66 8.17
CA HIS A 542 -8.64 48.91 6.86
C HIS A 542 -8.71 47.77 5.81
N GLU A 543 -9.28 47.88 4.61
CA GLU A 543 -9.55 48.95 3.61
C GLU A 543 -8.69 48.76 2.33
N ARG A 544 -9.36 48.33 1.25
CA ARG A 544 -9.38 49.04 -0.04
C ARG A 544 -10.58 48.58 -0.86
N LEU A 545 -11.13 49.47 -1.67
CA LEU A 545 -12.39 49.31 -2.42
C LEU A 545 -12.19 49.58 -3.92
N VAL A 546 -13.26 49.28 -4.68
CA VAL A 546 -13.55 49.51 -6.12
C VAL A 546 -13.58 48.19 -6.93
N GLY A 547 -14.71 47.79 -7.54
CA GLY A 547 -16.04 48.41 -7.43
C GLY A 547 -17.19 47.67 -8.15
N VAL A 548 -18.37 47.73 -7.51
CA VAL A 548 -19.76 47.70 -8.03
C VAL A 548 -20.02 47.15 -9.44
N HIS A 549 -20.82 46.08 -9.53
CA HIS A 549 -22.13 46.13 -10.20
C HIS A 549 -23.12 45.13 -9.60
N THR A 550 -24.41 45.40 -9.73
CA THR A 550 -25.51 44.65 -9.09
C THR A 550 -26.60 44.29 -10.09
N GLU A 551 -27.08 43.04 -10.05
CA GLU A 551 -28.51 42.68 -10.24
C GLU A 551 -28.78 41.25 -9.72
N SER A 552 -30.02 40.77 -9.76
CA SER A 552 -30.53 39.89 -8.68
C SER A 552 -31.58 38.83 -9.08
N VAL A 553 -31.86 37.94 -8.10
CA VAL A 553 -33.06 37.09 -7.89
C VAL A 553 -32.95 35.57 -8.17
N SER A 554 -33.10 34.82 -7.07
CA SER A 554 -33.54 33.41 -6.89
C SER A 554 -32.97 32.26 -7.75
N SER A 555 -32.27 31.34 -7.10
CA SER A 555 -32.86 30.04 -6.68
C SER A 555 -31.96 29.34 -5.65
N LEU A 556 -32.49 28.32 -4.96
CA LEU A 556 -31.82 27.60 -3.86
C LEU A 556 -31.25 26.24 -4.31
N GLU A 557 -30.44 25.63 -3.44
CA GLU A 557 -29.96 24.23 -3.49
C GLU A 557 -28.97 23.82 -4.60
N ARG A 558 -27.69 24.23 -4.43
CA ARG A 558 -26.50 23.33 -4.53
C ARG A 558 -25.22 24.03 -4.05
N VAL A 559 -24.12 23.26 -4.05
CA VAL A 559 -22.73 23.59 -3.65
C VAL A 559 -22.43 23.38 -2.15
N ALA A 560 -21.90 22.19 -1.86
CA ALA A 560 -21.02 21.90 -0.74
C ALA A 560 -19.77 21.19 -1.29
N THR A 561 -18.97 21.91 -2.09
CA THR A 561 -17.71 21.43 -2.67
C THR A 561 -16.55 22.32 -2.22
N GLY A 562 -15.41 21.71 -1.89
CA GLY A 562 -14.15 22.43 -1.62
C GLY A 562 -13.57 22.23 -0.21
N ALA A 563 -13.10 21.02 0.12
CA ALA A 563 -12.28 20.77 1.32
C ALA A 563 -11.31 19.58 1.16
N SER A 564 -10.76 19.35 -0.03
CA SER A 564 -9.83 18.23 -0.31
C SER A 564 -8.81 18.57 -1.41
N ARG A 565 -7.83 19.43 -1.07
CA ARG A 565 -6.59 19.63 -1.84
C ARG A 565 -5.42 19.83 -0.89
N CYS A 566 -4.65 18.77 -0.65
CA CYS A 566 -3.29 18.79 -0.09
C CYS A 566 -2.60 17.44 -0.36
N CYS A 567 -1.97 17.34 -1.53
CA CYS A 567 -0.86 16.45 -1.89
C CYS A 567 -0.04 17.19 -2.95
#